data_AF-A0A945QPB2-F1
#
_entry.id   AF-A0A945QPB2-F1
#
_cell.length_a   1.000
_cell.length_b   1.000
_cell.length_c   1.000
_cell.angle_alpha   90.00
_cell.angle_beta   90.00
_cell.angle_gamma   90.00
#
_symmetry.space_group_name_H-M   'P 1'
#
loop_
_entity.id
_entity.type
_entity.pdbx_description
1 polymer ?
#
loop_
_entity_poly.entity_id
_entity_poly.type
_entity_poly.pdbx_seq_one_letter_code
_entity_poly.pdbx_strand_id
1 'polypeptide(L)'
;MNKFIYYLSILFATTLVAQERPEVKAIRTNLTIKVDGLLDEKIWENIEPITQFIQRLPQDGAQPTEKSEMRIIYDDNYLYFGFTF
;
A
#
# COMPACT_ATOMS: atom_id res chain seq x y z
N MET A 1 -20.08 9.28 46.96
CA MET A 1 -18.76 9.19 46.30
C MET A 1 -18.98 8.83 44.83
N ASN A 2 -19.11 9.90 44.03
CA ASN A 2 -19.00 10.12 42.59
C ASN A 2 -19.41 9.02 41.57
N LYS A 3 -20.71 8.93 41.29
CA LYS A 3 -21.25 8.43 40.00
C LYS A 3 -20.68 9.18 38.78
N PHE A 4 -20.11 10.38 39.00
CA PHE A 4 -19.43 11.22 38.02
C PHE A 4 -18.23 10.53 37.34
N ILE A 5 -17.56 9.59 38.02
CA ILE A 5 -16.40 8.86 37.49
C ILE A 5 -16.81 7.91 36.35
N TYR A 6 -18.01 7.30 36.42
CA TYR A 6 -18.49 6.38 35.39
C TYR A 6 -18.85 7.08 34.07
N TYR A 7 -19.31 8.33 34.13
CA TYR A 7 -19.59 9.11 32.92
C TYR A 7 -18.29 9.54 32.22
N LEU A 8 -17.22 9.80 32.98
CA LEU A 8 -15.91 10.15 32.42
C LEU A 8 -15.24 8.96 31.72
N SER A 9 -15.44 7.73 32.21
CA SER A 9 -14.94 6.52 31.57
C SER A 9 -15.66 6.15 30.27
N ILE A 10 -16.91 6.55 30.11
CA ILE A 10 -17.69 6.31 28.87
C ILE A 10 -17.24 7.28 27.76
N LEU A 11 -16.80 8.50 28.12
CA LEU A 11 -16.34 9.49 27.14
C LEU A 11 -14.96 9.18 26.53
N PHE A 12 -14.13 8.38 27.21
CA PHE A 12 -12.79 8.01 26.74
C PHE A 12 -12.81 6.82 25.76
N ALA A 13 -13.95 6.14 25.61
CA ALA A 13 -14.07 4.91 24.83
C ALA A 13 -14.39 5.11 23.34
N THR A 14 -14.55 6.35 22.84
CA THR A 14 -15.12 6.58 21.51
C THR A 14 -14.14 7.02 20.42
N THR A 15 -12.83 7.05 20.65
CA THR A 15 -11.88 7.20 19.54
C THR A 15 -11.44 5.83 19.06
N LEU A 16 -12.36 5.09 18.44
CA LEU A 16 -12.02 4.04 17.50
C LEU A 16 -11.41 4.73 16.27
N VAL A 17 -10.10 4.99 16.32
CA VAL A 17 -9.34 5.33 15.11
C VAL A 17 -9.29 4.03 14.32
N ALA A 18 -10.09 3.94 13.25
CA ALA A 18 -9.87 2.91 12.24
C ALA A 18 -8.44 3.09 11.72
N GLN A 19 -7.65 2.02 11.68
CA GLN A 19 -6.29 2.08 11.18
C GLN A 19 -6.30 2.65 9.75
N GLU A 20 -5.54 3.73 9.51
CA GLU A 20 -5.38 4.30 8.17
C GLU A 20 -4.89 3.20 7.22
N ARG A 21 -5.60 3.01 6.12
CA ARG A 21 -5.23 2.01 5.12
C ARG A 21 -4.15 2.61 4.22
N PRO A 22 -3.11 1.84 3.86
CA PRO A 22 -2.13 2.31 2.88
C PRO A 22 -2.84 2.73 1.59
N GLU A 23 -2.49 3.91 1.10
CA GLU A 23 -2.92 4.40 -0.19
C GLU A 23 -1.74 4.38 -1.16
N VAL A 24 -2.01 3.98 -2.39
CA VAL A 24 -1.00 3.92 -3.46
C VAL A 24 -1.56 4.58 -4.71
N LYS A 25 -0.67 5.17 -5.51
CA LYS A 25 -1.05 5.87 -6.74
C LYS A 25 -0.76 4.99 -7.96
N ALA A 26 -1.77 4.78 -8.79
CA ALA A 26 -1.59 4.23 -10.13
C ALA A 26 -1.41 5.38 -11.14
N ILE A 27 -0.52 5.20 -12.12
CA ILE A 27 -0.23 6.20 -13.15
C ILE A 27 -0.84 5.79 -14.49
N ARG A 28 -1.57 6.70 -15.14
CA ARG A 28 -2.13 6.42 -16.47
C ARG A 28 -1.02 6.43 -17.52
N THR A 29 -1.03 5.45 -18.42
CA THR A 29 -0.12 5.37 -19.57
C THR A 29 -0.91 5.39 -20.88
N ASN A 30 -0.29 5.94 -21.93
CA ASN A 30 -0.76 5.78 -23.32
C ASN A 30 0.20 4.88 -24.13
N LEU A 31 1.22 4.31 -23.47
CA LEU A 31 2.15 3.36 -24.08
C LEU A 31 1.56 1.95 -24.03
N THR A 32 1.78 1.17 -25.09
CA THR A 32 1.49 -0.27 -25.08
C THR A 32 2.43 -0.97 -24.11
N ILE A 33 1.87 -1.73 -23.17
CA ILE A 33 2.63 -2.51 -22.18
C ILE A 33 2.65 -3.97 -22.63
N LYS A 34 3.84 -4.57 -22.71
CA LYS A 34 4.00 -5.98 -23.02
C LYS A 34 4.12 -6.77 -21.72
N VAL A 35 3.17 -7.68 -21.48
CA VAL A 35 3.19 -8.52 -20.28
C VAL A 35 4.06 -9.74 -20.52
N ASP A 36 5.38 -9.55 -20.54
CA ASP A 36 6.37 -10.62 -20.70
C ASP A 36 7.30 -10.81 -19.48
N GLY A 37 7.07 -10.03 -18.42
CA GLY A 37 7.83 -10.09 -17.17
C GLY A 37 9.07 -9.18 -17.15
N LEU A 38 9.35 -8.46 -18.24
CA LEU A 38 10.37 -7.41 -18.27
C LEU A 38 9.71 -6.06 -17.98
N LEU A 39 10.34 -5.23 -17.15
CA LEU A 39 9.88 -3.86 -16.87
C LEU A 39 10.76 -2.84 -17.60
N ASP A 40 10.91 -3.03 -18.92
CA ASP A 40 11.82 -2.25 -19.76
C ASP A 40 11.11 -1.13 -20.55
N GLU A 41 9.78 -1.04 -20.49
CA GLU A 41 9.09 0.13 -21.02
C GLU A 41 9.40 1.39 -20.22
N LYS A 42 9.68 2.49 -20.94
CA LYS A 42 10.08 3.79 -20.38
C LYS A 42 9.18 4.32 -19.26
N ILE A 43 7.89 3.97 -19.24
CA ILE A 43 6.99 4.43 -18.18
C ILE A 43 7.40 3.90 -16.80
N TRP A 44 7.96 2.70 -16.72
CA TRP A 44 8.37 2.08 -15.45
C TRP A 44 9.53 2.83 -14.78
N GLU A 45 10.45 3.38 -15.57
CA GLU A 45 11.60 4.16 -15.07
C GLU A 45 11.18 5.48 -14.41
N ASN A 46 10.02 6.04 -14.80
CA ASN A 46 9.57 7.36 -14.38
C ASN A 46 8.62 7.33 -13.17
N ILE A 47 8.41 6.15 -12.58
CA ILE A 47 7.47 5.95 -11.47
C ILE A 47 8.26 5.62 -10.21
N GLU A 48 8.06 6.42 -9.16
CA GLU A 48 8.56 6.09 -7.83
C GLU A 48 7.95 4.77 -7.35
N PRO A 49 8.78 3.78 -6.97
CA PRO A 49 8.28 2.49 -6.53
C PRO A 49 7.57 2.61 -5.17
N ILE A 50 6.54 1.81 -5.01
CA ILE A 50 5.93 1.52 -3.72
C ILE A 50 6.84 0.53 -3.00
N THR A 51 7.30 0.89 -1.81
CA THR A 51 8.28 0.11 -1.02
C THR A 51 7.82 -0.20 0.40
N GLN A 52 6.68 0.35 0.82
CA GLN A 52 6.15 0.26 2.18
C GLN A 52 5.45 -1.08 2.44
N PHE A 53 6.15 -2.18 2.17
CA PHE A 53 5.67 -3.52 2.43
C PHE A 53 5.88 -3.90 3.90
N ILE A 54 4.96 -4.72 4.42
CA ILE A 54 5.06 -5.35 5.73
C ILE A 54 5.13 -6.85 5.52
N GLN A 55 6.02 -7.51 6.26
CA GLN A 55 6.21 -8.94 6.15
C GLN A 55 5.00 -9.69 6.69
N ARG A 56 4.50 -10.66 5.91
CA ARG A 56 3.47 -11.58 6.36
C ARG A 56 4.05 -12.90 6.87
N LEU A 57 5.12 -13.37 6.22
CA LEU A 57 5.82 -14.62 6.55
C LEU A 57 7.33 -14.43 6.40
N PRO A 58 8.16 -15.09 7.23
CA PRO A 58 7.77 -16.03 8.29
C PRO A 58 7.32 -15.34 9.59
N GLN A 59 7.64 -14.06 9.76
CA GLN A 59 7.24 -13.27 10.92
C GLN A 59 6.28 -12.17 10.48
N ASP A 60 5.01 -12.32 10.84
CA ASP A 60 3.97 -11.36 10.51
C ASP A 60 4.21 -10.01 11.22
N GLY A 61 3.99 -8.91 10.49
CA GLY A 61 4.18 -7.54 10.98
C GLY A 61 5.63 -7.03 11.01
N ALA A 62 6.63 -7.86 10.68
CA ALA A 62 8.03 -7.43 10.67
C ALA A 62 8.37 -6.53 9.46
N GLN A 63 9.54 -5.88 9.53
CA GLN A 63 10.16 -5.25 8.36
C GLN A 63 10.47 -6.33 7.30
N PRO A 64 10.25 -6.05 6.00
CA PRO A 64 10.45 -7.05 4.96
C PRO A 64 11.91 -7.48 4.86
N THR A 65 12.13 -8.80 4.76
CA THR A 65 13.47 -9.38 4.54
C THR A 65 13.97 -9.23 3.11
N GLU A 66 13.06 -9.09 2.14
CA GLU A 66 13.37 -8.89 0.72
C GLU A 66 13.08 -7.45 0.30
N LYS A 67 13.93 -6.88 -0.57
CA LYS A 67 13.75 -5.51 -1.05
C LYS A 67 12.71 -5.46 -2.17
N SER A 68 11.45 -5.56 -1.78
CA SER A 68 10.31 -5.53 -2.70
C SER A 68 9.98 -4.11 -3.16
N GLU A 69 9.88 -3.92 -4.47
CA GLU A 69 9.37 -2.70 -5.09
C GLU A 69 8.17 -3.06 -5.98
N MET A 70 7.11 -2.25 -5.95
CA MET A 70 5.95 -2.38 -6.84
C MET A 70 5.67 -1.08 -7.57
N ARG A 71 5.26 -1.18 -8.83
CA ARG A 71 4.77 -0.06 -9.65
C ARG A 71 3.40 -0.41 -10.21
N ILE A 72 2.50 0.56 -10.27
CA ILE A 72 1.14 0.37 -10.79
C ILE A 72 0.89 1.38 -11.90
N ILE A 73 0.54 0.89 -13.09
CA ILE A 73 0.09 1.72 -14.22
C ILE A 73 -1.22 1.20 -14.79
N TYR A 74 -1.93 2.04 -15.51
CA TYR A 74 -3.18 1.64 -16.16
C TYR A 74 -3.40 2.37 -17.48
N ASP A 75 -4.18 1.77 -18.35
CA ASP A 75 -4.77 2.40 -19.52
C ASP A 75 -6.31 2.26 -19.48
N ASP A 76 -6.98 2.45 -20.61
CA ASP A 76 -8.44 2.37 -20.67
C ASP A 76 -9.00 0.94 -20.53
N ASN A 77 -8.14 -0.09 -20.65
CA ASN A 77 -8.54 -1.49 -20.68
C ASN A 77 -7.95 -2.31 -19.53
N TYR A 78 -6.76 -1.97 -19.04
CA TYR A 78 -5.99 -2.81 -18.13
C TYR A 78 -5.36 -2.02 -16.97
N LEU A 79 -5.20 -2.71 -15.84
CA LEU A 79 -4.39 -2.31 -14.69
C LEU A 79 -3.19 -3.25 -14.61
N TYR A 80 -1.98 -2.69 -14.66
CA TYR A 80 -0.72 -3.43 -14.68
C TYR A 80 0.00 -3.28 -13.35
N PHE A 81 0.60 -4.37 -12.89
CA PHE A 81 1.41 -4.42 -11.69
C PHE A 81 2.79 -4.96 -12.04
N GLY A 82 3.83 -4.16 -11.82
CA GLY A 82 5.23 -4.57 -11.94
C GLY A 82 5.85 -4.78 -10.57
N PHE A 83 6.55 -5.90 -10.38
CA PHE A 83 7.22 -6.25 -9.13
C PHE A 83 8.70 -6.55 -9.36
N THR A 84 9.56 -6.08 -8.46
CA THR A 84 10.98 -6.45 -8.37
C THR A 84 11.32 -6.76 -6.93
N PHE A 85 12.19 -7.74 -6.69
CA PHE A 85 12.57 -8.25 -5.36
C PHE A 85 14.09 -8.25 -5.20
#